data_AF-A0A0D6LN99-F1
#
_entry.id   AF-A0A0D6LN99-F1
#
_cell.length_a   1.000
_cell.length_b   1.000
_cell.length_c   1.000
_cell.angle_alpha   90.00
_cell.angle_beta   90.00
_cell.angle_gamma   90.00
#
_symmetry.space_group_name_H-M   'P 1'
#
loop_
_entity.id
_entity.type
_entity.pdbx_description
1 polymer ?
#
loop_
_entity_poly.entity_id
_entity_poly.type
_entity_poly.pdbx_seq_one_letter_code
_entity_poly.pdbx_strand_id
1 'polypeptide(L)' 'MFMSITLDTEAMSRRKRSPAVCQPEDKEPGCCLYDLTVDFQQMGWKFIIAPHKYNAYMCRGDCSLSHAHVS' A
#
# COMPACT_ATOMS: atom_id res chain seq x y z
N MET A 1 3.15 -2.76 -53.01
CA MET A 1 3.90 -1.98 -52.00
C MET A 1 2.95 -1.72 -50.85
N PHE A 2 3.33 -2.07 -49.62
CA PHE A 2 2.52 -1.77 -48.44
C PHE A 2 3.40 -1.20 -47.35
N MET A 3 2.80 -0.32 -46.55
CA MET A 3 3.42 0.31 -45.41
C MET A 3 2.89 -0.37 -44.15
N SER A 4 3.79 -0.71 -43.22
CA SER A 4 3.44 -1.23 -41.90
C SER A 4 3.94 -0.26 -40.83
N ILE A 5 3.08 0.07 -39.89
CA ILE A 5 3.41 0.91 -38.72
C ILE A 5 3.40 0.00 -37.49
N THR A 6 4.47 0.03 -36.72
CA THR A 6 4.56 -0.58 -35.38
C THR A 6 4.39 0.53 -34.34
N LEU A 7 3.38 0.40 -33.47
CA LEU A 7 3.11 1.34 -32.39
C LEU A 7 3.76 0.80 -31.11
N ASP A 8 4.87 1.40 -30.70
CA ASP A 8 5.40 1.19 -29.36
C ASP A 8 4.55 2.00 -28.36
N THR A 9 3.61 1.32 -27.71
CA THR A 9 2.84 1.91 -26.61
C THR A 9 3.71 1.92 -25.36
N GLU A 10 4.52 2.97 -25.19
CA GLU A 10 5.07 3.26 -23.87
C GLU A 10 3.92 3.72 -22.96
N ALA A 11 3.49 2.82 -22.08
CA ALA A 11 2.49 3.16 -21.08
C ALA A 11 3.08 4.25 -20.16
N MET A 12 2.61 5.49 -20.31
CA MET A 12 2.95 6.58 -19.40
C MET A 12 2.46 6.23 -18.00
N SER A 13 3.36 5.67 -17.18
CA SER A 13 3.05 5.31 -15.81
C SER A 13 2.96 6.58 -14.96
N ARG A 14 1.77 6.88 -14.44
CA ARG A 14 1.62 7.94 -13.45
C ARG A 14 2.41 7.55 -12.20
N ARG A 15 3.23 8.48 -11.69
CA ARG A 15 3.94 8.30 -10.43
C ARG A 15 2.92 7.99 -9.32
N LYS A 16 3.06 6.83 -8.69
CA LYS A 16 2.21 6.44 -7.56
C LYS A 16 2.44 7.44 -6.41
N ARG A 17 1.37 8.03 -5.89
CA ARG A 17 1.46 8.85 -4.68
C ARG A 17 1.76 7.94 -3.49
N SER A 18 2.52 8.44 -2.51
CA SER A 18 2.67 7.74 -1.23
C SER A 18 1.28 7.56 -0.60
N PRO A 19 0.95 6.35 -0.10
CA PRO A 19 -0.32 6.15 0.59
C PRO A 19 -0.33 6.96 1.90
N ALA A 20 -1.44 7.60 2.21
CA ALA A 20 -1.67 8.18 3.52
C ALA A 20 -1.83 7.05 4.55
N VAL A 21 -1.13 7.14 5.68
CA VAL A 21 -1.26 6.19 6.80
C VAL A 21 -2.13 6.84 7.86
N CYS A 22 -3.25 6.20 8.19
CA CYS A 22 -4.16 6.66 9.23
C CYS A 22 -3.67 6.27 10.63
N GLN A 23 -4.04 7.09 11.61
CA GLN A 23 -3.88 6.80 13.03
C GLN A 23 -5.13 6.10 13.58
N PRO A 24 -5.01 5.28 14.63
CA PRO A 24 -6.14 4.61 15.25
C PRO A 24 -7.18 5.57 15.85
N GLU A 25 -6.77 6.81 16.13
CA GLU A 25 -7.59 7.88 16.70
C GLU A 25 -8.48 8.56 15.67
N ASP A 26 -8.19 8.36 14.37
CA ASP A 26 -8.96 8.93 13.28
C ASP A 26 -10.36 8.32 13.30
N LYS A 27 -11.35 9.13 13.66
CA LYS A 27 -12.76 8.72 13.66
C LYS A 27 -13.25 8.63 12.21
N GLU A 28 -13.52 7.39 11.79
CA GLU A 28 -14.24 7.04 10.55
C GLU A 28 -13.58 7.45 9.21
N PRO A 29 -12.33 7.03 8.89
CA PRO A 29 -11.73 7.34 7.59
C PRO A 29 -12.23 6.47 6.41
N GLY A 30 -13.15 5.53 6.64
CA GLY A 30 -13.45 4.46 5.69
C GLY A 30 -12.29 3.45 5.61
N CYS A 31 -12.11 2.78 4.46
CA CYS A 31 -10.93 1.94 4.23
C CYS A 31 -9.65 2.78 4.19
N CYS A 32 -8.72 2.50 5.10
CA CYS A 32 -7.43 3.18 5.19
C CYS A 32 -6.28 2.22 5.51
N LEU A 33 -5.04 2.67 5.26
CA LEU A 33 -3.80 1.99 5.62
C LEU A 33 -3.38 2.37 7.04
N TYR A 34 -3.12 1.38 7.89
CA TYR A 34 -2.67 1.59 9.27
C TYR A 34 -1.31 0.96 9.50
N ASP A 35 -0.58 1.46 10.49
CA ASP A 35 0.67 0.85 10.93
C ASP A 35 0.43 -0.52 11.59
N LEU A 36 1.22 -1.50 11.19
CA LEU A 36 1.25 -2.84 11.77
C LEU A 36 2.69 -3.30 11.89
N THR A 37 3.30 -3.05 13.06
CA THR A 37 4.68 -3.46 13.33
C THR A 37 4.72 -4.91 13.79
N VAL A 38 5.36 -5.76 12.99
CA VAL A 38 5.73 -7.13 13.35
C VAL A 38 7.06 -7.10 14.08
N ASP A 39 7.10 -7.65 15.29
CA ASP A 39 8.31 -7.87 16.06
C ASP A 39 8.72 -9.35 15.95
N PHE A 40 9.78 -9.63 15.20
CA PHE A 40 10.22 -11.00 14.95
C PHE A 40 10.81 -11.68 16.20
N GLN A 41 11.32 -10.90 17.15
CA GLN A 41 11.83 -11.43 18.41
C GLN A 41 10.65 -11.87 19.30
N GLN A 42 9.60 -11.06 19.39
CA GLN A 42 8.38 -11.40 20.13
C GLN A 42 7.64 -12.61 19.51
N MET A 43 7.63 -12.71 18.19
CA MET A 43 7.06 -13.86 17.46
C MET A 43 7.91 -15.13 17.55
N GLY A 44 9.13 -15.04 18.11
CA GLY A 44 10.04 -16.19 18.25
C GLY A 44 10.74 -16.62 16.96
N TRP A 45 10.75 -15.79 15.92
CA TRP A 45 11.36 -16.10 14.63
C TRP A 45 12.88 -15.84 14.66
N LYS A 46 13.63 -16.84 15.13
CA LYS A 46 15.09 -16.76 15.29
C LYS A 46 15.90 -16.80 13.99
N PHE A 47 15.27 -17.09 12.86
CA PHE A 47 15.94 -17.15 11.56
C PHE A 47 16.10 -15.76 10.90
N ILE A 48 15.39 -14.74 11.39
CA ILE A 48 15.51 -13.37 10.90
C ILE A 48 16.59 -12.66 11.72
N ILE A 49 17.71 -12.37 11.07
CA ILE A 49 18.88 -11.72 11.69
C ILE A 49 18.64 -10.20 11.80
N ALA A 50 18.09 -9.58 10.77
CA ALA A 50 17.69 -8.18 10.75
C ALA A 50 16.65 -7.94 9.63
N PRO A 51 15.78 -6.92 9.75
CA PRO A 51 15.56 -6.10 10.94
C PRO A 51 14.82 -6.87 12.04
N HIS A 52 14.87 -6.39 13.30
CA HIS A 52 14.10 -7.01 14.40
C HIS A 52 12.61 -6.65 14.34
N LYS A 53 12.27 -5.47 13.80
CA LYS A 53 10.92 -4.97 13.64
C LYS A 53 10.67 -4.60 12.18
N TYR A 54 9.48 -4.91 11.69
CA TYR A 54 9.05 -4.60 10.32
C TYR A 54 7.62 -4.07 10.32
N ASN A 55 7.41 -2.87 9.78
CA ASN A 55 6.06 -2.36 9.58
C ASN A 55 5.49 -2.95 8.30
N ALA A 56 4.63 -3.95 8.45
CA ALA A 56 3.97 -4.62 7.33
C ALA A 56 2.81 -3.78 6.75
N TYR A 57 2.34 -2.80 7.54
CA TYR A 57 1.08 -2.10 7.34
C TYR A 57 -0.13 -3.04 7.24
N MET A 58 -1.33 -2.49 7.37
CA MET A 58 -2.57 -3.24 7.21
C MET A 58 -3.69 -2.30 6.76
N CYS A 59 -4.41 -2.68 5.70
CA CYS A 59 -5.63 -1.99 5.32
C CYS A 59 -6.79 -2.43 6.22
N ARG A 60 -7.58 -1.49 6.72
CA ARG A 60 -8.78 -1.75 7.54
C ARG A 60 -9.86 -0.70 7.25
N GLY A 61 -11.12 -1.12 7.34
CA GLY A 61 -12.29 -0.28 7.13
C GLY A 61 -13.06 -0.67 5.87
N ASP A 62 -14.27 -0.13 5.74
CA ASP A 62 -15.16 -0.45 4.62
C ASP A 62 -14.93 0.48 3.43
N CYS A 63 -14.84 -0.09 2.24
CA CYS A 63 -14.87 0.67 0.98
C CYS A 63 -16.33 0.81 0.52
N SER A 64 -16.90 2.02 0.52
CA SER A 64 -18.12 2.27 -0.25
C SER A 64 -17.76 2.60 -1.71
N LEU A 65 -18.69 2.38 -2.63
CA LEU A 65 -18.52 2.76 -4.05
C LEU A 65 -18.37 4.29 -4.24
N SER A 66 -18.68 5.11 -3.23
CA SER A 66 -18.69 6.58 -3.30
C SER A 66 -17.60 7.26 -2.47
N HIS A 67 -16.98 6.58 -1.51
CA HIS A 67 -15.85 7.14 -0.76
C HIS A 67 -14.57 6.98 -1.59
N ALA A 68 -14.33 7.96 -2.46
CA ALA A 68 -12.98 8.24 -2.92
C ALA A 68 -12.11 8.43 -1.66
N HIS A 69 -11.09 7.59 -1.53
CA HIS A 69 -10.15 7.52 -0.40
C HIS A 69 -9.91 8.89 0.23
N VAL A 70 -10.20 9.04 1.54
CA VAL A 70 -9.92 10.26 2.29
C VAL A 70 -8.44 10.59 2.09
N SER A 71 -8.20 11.78 1.55
CA SER A 71 -6.90 12.30 1.12
C SER A 71 -6.33 13.23 2.18
#